data_AF-A0A9D6K4X2-F1
#
_entry.id   AF-A0A9D6K4X2-F1
#
_cell.length_a   1.000
_cell.length_b   1.000
_cell.length_c   1.000
_cell.angle_alpha   90.00
_cell.angle_beta   90.00
_cell.angle_gamma   90.00
#
_symmetry.space_group_name_H-M   'P 1'
#
loop_
_entity.id
_entity.type
_entity.pdbx_description
1 polymer ?
#
loop_
_entity_poly.entity_id
_entity_poly.type
_entity_poly.pdbx_seq_one_letter_code
_entity_poly.pdbx_strand_id
1 'polypeptide(L)' 'MTVTDKEAGLMWTRDANIAEKCMNWYDALKFIKQLNKQKYAGYNDWRLPTKEELQTLVAMQSKM' A
#
# COMPACT_ATOMS: atom_id res chain seq x y z
N MET A 1 -5.70 9.43 -3.30
CA MET A 1 -5.89 9.94 -1.92
C MET A 1 -6.43 8.80 -1.08
N THR A 2 -5.74 8.45 0.00
CA THR A 2 -5.77 7.19 0.76
C THR A 2 -7.15 6.60 1.08
N VAL A 3 -7.22 5.28 1.24
CA VAL A 3 -8.40 4.53 1.72
C VAL A 3 -8.12 4.11 3.15
N THR A 4 -9.02 4.46 4.07
CA THR A 4 -8.93 4.04 5.46
C THR A 4 -9.83 2.82 5.65
N ASP A 5 -9.20 1.68 5.95
CA ASP A 5 -9.89 0.48 6.39
C ASP A 5 -10.24 0.65 7.87
N LYS A 6 -11.52 0.81 8.17
CA LYS A 6 -12.02 0.99 9.54
C LYS A 6 -12.11 -0.33 10.33
N GLU A 7 -12.16 -1.47 9.65
CA GLU A 7 -12.22 -2.78 10.31
C GLU A 7 -10.84 -3.20 10.78
N ALA A 8 -9.81 -2.98 9.97
CA ALA A 8 -8.42 -3.25 10.35
C ALA A 8 -7.74 -2.08 11.09
N GLY A 9 -8.32 -0.87 11.06
CA GLY A 9 -7.69 0.34 11.59
C GLY A 9 -6.45 0.76 10.77
N LEU A 10 -6.37 0.36 9.51
CA LEU A 10 -5.21 0.54 8.64
C LEU A 10 -5.52 1.56 7.54
N MET A 11 -4.54 2.39 7.20
CA MET A 11 -4.64 3.32 6.08
C MET A 11 -3.79 2.82 4.91
N TRP A 12 -4.43 2.69 3.76
CA TRP A 12 -3.82 2.24 2.52
C TRP A 12 -3.84 3.35 1.48
N THR A 13 -2.95 3.30 0.49
CA THR A 13 -3.07 4.17 -0.68
C THR A 13 -4.22 3.69 -1.55
N ARG A 14 -5.02 4.64 -2.07
CA ARG A 14 -6.16 4.31 -2.95
C ARG A 14 -5.73 3.64 -4.24
N ASP A 15 -4.55 3.99 -4.71
CA ASP A 15 -3.89 3.30 -5.79
C ASP A 15 -2.77 2.43 -5.21
N ALA A 16 -2.86 1.13 -5.43
CA ALA A 16 -1.80 0.19 -5.07
C ALA A 16 -0.62 0.29 -6.05
N ASN A 17 -0.84 0.85 -7.25
CA ASN A 17 0.18 1.10 -8.24
C ASN A 17 0.79 2.50 -8.10
N ILE A 18 1.19 2.88 -6.87
CA ILE A 18 1.91 4.15 -6.62
C ILE A 18 3.19 4.23 -7.47
N ALA A 19 3.79 3.07 -7.75
CA ALA A 19 5.00 2.95 -8.56
C ALA A 19 4.75 3.07 -10.08
N GLU A 20 3.48 3.13 -10.52
CA GLU A 20 3.01 3.10 -11.92
C GLU A 20 3.65 1.97 -12.75
N LYS A 21 4.16 0.94 -12.09
CA LYS A 21 4.99 -0.11 -12.68
C LYS A 21 4.89 -1.39 -11.87
N CYS A 22 4.85 -2.52 -12.56
CA CYS A 22 5.04 -3.83 -11.95
C CYS A 22 6.44 -3.89 -11.32
N MET A 23 6.49 -3.83 -9.99
CA MET A 23 7.70 -4.02 -9.21
C MET A 23 7.77 -5.47 -8.73
N ASN A 24 8.97 -6.04 -8.71
CA ASN A 24 9.19 -7.28 -7.99
C ASN A 24 9.15 -7.02 -6.46
N TRP A 25 9.07 -8.09 -5.67
CA TRP A 25 9.00 -8.02 -4.22
C TRP A 25 10.13 -7.18 -3.58
N TYR A 26 11.36 -7.29 -4.10
CA TYR A 26 12.52 -6.56 -3.58
C TYR A 26 12.44 -5.06 -3.85
N ASP A 27 12.00 -4.67 -5.04
CA ASP A 27 11.82 -3.28 -5.42
C ASP A 27 10.67 -2.65 -4.63
N ALA A 28 9.58 -3.40 -4.39
CA ALA A 28 8.49 -2.96 -3.54
C ALA A 28 8.97 -2.69 -2.10
N LEU A 29 9.79 -3.57 -1.53
CA LEU A 29 10.39 -3.34 -0.20
C LEU A 29 11.29 -2.09 -0.16
N LYS A 30 12.08 -1.85 -1.22
CA LYS A 30 12.89 -0.61 -1.32
C LYS A 30 12.00 0.63 -1.44
N PHE A 31 10.94 0.54 -2.23
CA PHE A 31 9.99 1.63 -2.44
C PHE A 31 9.30 2.02 -1.13
N ILE A 32 8.88 1.05 -0.32
CA ILE A 32 8.31 1.32 1.00
C ILE A 32 9.32 1.97 1.94
N LYS A 33 10.57 1.50 1.97
CA LYS A 33 11.62 2.16 2.75
C LYS A 33 11.81 3.62 2.34
N GLN A 34 11.71 3.90 1.04
CA GLN A 34 11.81 5.25 0.51
C GLN A 34 10.59 6.11 0.87
N LEU A 35 9.37 5.58 0.75
CA LEU A 35 8.13 6.21 1.20
C LEU A 35 8.20 6.60 2.68
N ASN A 36 8.67 5.68 3.52
CA ASN A 36 8.84 5.93 4.96
C ASN A 36 9.86 7.02 5.24
N LYS A 37 10.98 7.00 4.51
CA LYS A 37 12.01 8.06 4.61
C LYS A 37 11.48 9.43 4.18
N GLN A 38 10.58 9.45 3.20
CA GLN A 38 9.97 10.68 2.69
C GLN A 38 8.76 11.15 3.50
N LYS A 39 8.35 10.41 4.54
CA LYS A 39 7.11 10.67 5.31
C LYS A 39 5.90 10.89 4.41
N TYR A 40 5.72 10.00 3.43
CA TYR A 40 4.67 10.15 2.45
C TYR A 40 3.29 10.25 3.10
N ALA A 41 2.50 11.24 2.66
CA ALA A 41 1.21 11.62 3.27
C ALA A 41 1.28 11.90 4.79
N GLY A 42 2.46 12.27 5.32
CA GLY A 42 2.68 12.56 6.73
C GLY A 42 3.05 11.34 7.58
N TYR A 43 3.04 10.14 6.99
CA TYR A 43 3.25 8.86 7.68
C TYR A 43 4.57 8.21 7.26
N ASN A 44 5.22 7.51 8.19
CA ASN A 44 6.52 6.85 8.00
C ASN A 44 6.53 5.38 8.40
N ASP A 45 5.34 4.80 8.54
CA ASP A 45 5.04 3.44 8.98
C ASP A 45 4.35 2.63 7.86
N TRP A 46 4.54 3.03 6.60
CA TRP A 46 4.09 2.27 5.44
C TRP A 46 4.73 0.88 5.45
N ARG A 47 3.92 -0.14 5.17
CA ARG A 47 4.33 -1.55 5.08
C ARG A 47 3.69 -2.23 3.88
N LEU A 48 4.27 -3.34 3.44
CA LEU A 48 3.62 -4.19 2.44
C LEU A 48 2.45 -4.91 3.12
N PRO A 49 1.29 -5.02 2.45
CA PRO A 49 0.22 -5.88 2.91
C PRO A 49 0.68 -7.34 2.91
N THR A 50 0.16 -8.14 3.84
CA THR A 50 0.32 -9.61 3.82
C THR A 50 -0.43 -10.21 2.63
N LYS A 51 -0.20 -11.50 2.34
CA LYS A 51 -0.91 -12.19 1.24
C LYS A 51 -2.43 -12.11 1.37
N GLU A 52 -2.93 -12.25 2.59
CA GLU A 52 -4.36 -12.19 2.90
C GLU A 52 -4.91 -10.76 2.74
N GLU A 53 -4.20 -9.76 3.28
CA GLU A 53 -4.55 -8.34 3.11
C GLU A 53 -4.52 -7.94 1.63
N LEU A 54 -3.52 -8.40 0.87
CA LEU A 54 -3.42 -8.16 -0.56
C LEU A 54 -4.60 -8.76 -1.32
N GLN A 55 -5.01 -9.99 -0.99
CA GLN A 55 -6.19 -10.61 -1.61
C GLN A 55 -7.46 -9.80 -1.34
N THR A 56 -7.65 -9.32 -0.11
CA THR A 56 -8.78 -8.44 0.24
C THR A 56 -8.71 -7.11 -0.52
N LEU A 57 -7.54 -6.48 -0.59
CA LEU A 57 -7.34 -5.22 -1.31
C LEU A 57 -7.59 -5.35 -2.82
N VAL A 58 -7.09 -6.42 -3.45
CA VAL A 58 -7.35 -6.71 -4.88
C VAL A 58 -8.83 -7.01 -5.11
N ALA A 59 -9.47 -7.76 -4.20
CA ALA A 59 -10.90 -8.04 -4.27
C ALA A 59 -11.74 -6.76 -4.13
N MET A 60 -11.32 -5.80 -3.29
CA MET A 60 -11.94 -4.47 -3.17
C MET A 60 -11.72 -3.62 -4.42
N GLN A 61 -10.51 -3.63 -5.00
CA GLN A 61 -10.19 -2.87 -6.21
C GLN A 61 -10.97 -3.36 -7.44
N SER A 62 -11.13 -4.68 -7.58
CA SER A 62 -11.89 -5.30 -8.68
C SER A 62 -13.40 -5.01 -8.62
N LYS A 63 -13.91 -4.58 -7.46
CA LYS A 63 -15.31 -4.21 -7.26
C LYS A 63 -15.64 -2.74 -7.53
N MET A 64 -14.68 -1.92 -7.99
CA MET A 64 -14.93 -0.54 -8.43
C MET A 64 -15.33 -0.46 -9.90
#